data_AF-A0A356UC78-F1
#
_entry.id   AF-A0A356UC78-F1
#
_cell.length_a   1.000
_cell.length_b   1.000
_cell.length_c   1.000
_cell.angle_alpha   90.00
_cell.angle_beta   90.00
_cell.angle_gamma   90.00
#
_symmetry.space_group_name_H-M   'P 1'
#
loop_
_entity.id
_entity.type
_entity.pdbx_description
1 polymer ?
#
loop_
_entity_poly.entity_id
_entity_poly.type
_entity_poly.pdbx_seq_one_letter_code
_entity_poly.pdbx_strand_id
1 'polypeptide(L)'
;VKNVLVIIILASFLEVLLPEGRVKPFVRFAIGLFIIIAVLNPILNALFDKREFEINLWDYQVSSEQEREILEKGNRINRQIAISTETGIKEKMEGQVSAVAMLVPGVKEVKTSATINDEGGLNKLDLIVRLEES
;
A
#
# COMPACT_ATOMS: atom_id res chain seq x y z
N VAL A 1 4.35 -12.80 30.85
CA VAL A 1 4.07 -12.96 32.31
C VAL A 1 4.55 -11.80 33.18
N LYS A 2 5.77 -11.26 33.03
CA LYS A 2 6.28 -10.15 33.87
C LYS A 2 5.39 -8.90 33.87
N ASN A 3 4.83 -8.52 32.71
CA ASN A 3 3.99 -7.31 32.59
C ASN A 3 2.68 -7.41 33.38
N VAL A 4 2.06 -8.61 33.43
CA VAL A 4 0.82 -8.83 34.18
C VAL A 4 1.05 -8.72 35.68
N LEU A 5 2.15 -9.30 36.17
CA LEU A 5 2.49 -9.24 37.59
C LEU A 5 2.67 -7.79 38.07
N VAL A 6 3.33 -6.96 37.25
CA VAL A 6 3.48 -5.52 37.54
C VAL A 6 2.13 -4.80 37.58
N ILE A 7 1.22 -5.10 36.64
CA ILE A 7 -0.12 -4.52 36.62
C ILE A 7 -0.92 -4.89 37.88
N ILE A 8 -0.84 -6.14 38.33
CA ILE A 8 -1.53 -6.61 39.55
C ILE A 8 -0.98 -5.89 40.78
N ILE A 9 0.35 -5.78 40.90
CA ILE A 9 0.99 -5.07 42.02
C ILE A 9 0.57 -3.60 42.03
N LEU A 10 0.61 -2.92 40.87
CA LEU A 10 0.24 -1.52 40.73
C LEU A 10 -1.24 -1.30 41.07
N ALA A 11 -2.12 -2.17 40.60
CA ALA A 11 -3.55 -2.10 40.88
C ALA A 11 -3.85 -2.27 42.38
N SER A 12 -3.18 -3.21 43.06
CA SER A 12 -3.29 -3.38 44.51
C SER A 12 -2.84 -2.13 45.28
N PHE A 13 -1.74 -1.49 44.85
CA PHE A 13 -1.30 -0.21 45.42
C PHE A 13 -2.33 0.90 45.19
N LEU A 14 -2.87 1.01 43.98
CA LEU A 14 -3.86 2.03 43.62
C LEU A 14 -5.16 1.86 44.41
N GLU A 15 -5.55 0.62 44.70
CA GLU A 15 -6.70 0.33 45.56
C GLU A 15 -6.48 0.81 47.01
N VAL A 16 -5.27 0.63 47.56
CA VAL A 16 -4.93 1.08 48.92
C VAL A 16 -4.86 2.60 49.02
N LEU A 17 -4.42 3.28 47.97
CA LEU A 17 -4.37 4.75 47.89
C LEU A 17 -5.75 5.40 47.76
N LEU A 18 -6.77 4.63 47.38
CA LEU A 18 -8.11 5.14 47.09
C LEU A 18 -8.85 5.51 48.39
N PRO A 19 -9.19 6.80 48.60
CA PRO A 19 -9.90 7.22 49.80
C PRO A 19 -11.29 6.61 49.90
N GLU A 20 -11.76 6.41 51.13
CA GLU A 20 -13.12 5.95 51.37
C GLU A 20 -14.14 6.98 50.88
N GLY A 21 -15.17 6.53 50.16
CA GLY A 21 -16.21 7.42 49.66
C GLY A 21 -17.01 6.86 48.48
N ARG A 22 -17.95 7.67 47.99
CA ARG A 22 -18.89 7.28 46.93
C ARG A 22 -18.23 6.95 45.58
N VAL A 23 -17.01 7.45 45.34
CA VAL A 23 -16.25 7.21 44.09
C VAL A 23 -15.48 5.89 44.10
N LYS A 24 -15.19 5.34 45.28
CA LYS A 24 -14.35 4.15 45.45
C LYS A 24 -14.88 2.92 44.70
N PRO A 25 -16.19 2.60 44.70
CA PRO A 25 -16.73 1.48 43.93
C PRO A 25 -16.55 1.64 42.42
N PHE A 26 -16.69 2.85 41.87
CA PHE A 26 -16.54 3.12 40.44
C PHE A 26 -15.09 2.98 39.98
N VAL A 27 -14.13 3.46 40.78
CA VAL A 27 -12.71 3.32 40.49
C VAL A 27 -12.28 1.85 40.60
N ARG A 28 -12.76 1.11 41.61
CA ARG A 28 -12.55 -0.34 41.71
C ARG A 28 -13.07 -1.10 40.51
N PHE A 29 -14.25 -0.74 40.01
CA PHE A 29 -14.80 -1.34 38.79
C PHE A 29 -13.91 -1.08 37.57
N ALA A 30 -13.45 0.16 37.38
CA ALA A 30 -12.55 0.51 36.26
C ALA A 30 -11.20 -0.22 36.36
N ILE A 31 -10.61 -0.32 37.56
CA ILE A 31 -9.38 -1.08 37.81
C ILE A 31 -9.59 -2.57 37.48
N GLY A 32 -10.72 -3.14 37.92
CA GLY A 32 -11.07 -4.54 37.64
C GLY A 32 -11.19 -4.81 36.13
N LEU A 33 -11.87 -3.92 35.40
CA LEU A 33 -11.99 -4.02 33.94
C LEU A 33 -10.62 -3.92 33.26
N PHE A 34 -9.77 -3.00 33.71
CA PHE A 34 -8.41 -2.86 33.19
C PHE A 34 -7.56 -4.12 33.42
N ILE A 35 -7.64 -4.73 34.60
CA ILE A 35 -6.97 -6.00 34.91
C ILE A 35 -7.48 -7.11 33.99
N ILE A 36 -8.80 -7.23 33.78
CA ILE A 36 -9.38 -8.24 32.88
C ILE A 36 -8.79 -8.10 31.47
N ILE A 37 -8.75 -6.88 30.93
CA ILE A 37 -8.18 -6.62 29.59
C ILE A 37 -6.69 -6.99 29.55
N ALA A 38 -5.92 -6.62 30.58
CA ALA A 38 -4.48 -6.89 30.64
C ALA A 38 -4.13 -8.38 30.75
N VAL A 39 -4.98 -9.15 31.43
CA VAL A 39 -4.77 -10.60 31.65
C VAL A 39 -5.35 -11.43 30.49
N LEU A 40 -6.30 -10.87 29.72
CA LEU A 40 -6.96 -11.56 28.61
C LEU A 40 -5.95 -12.13 27.60
N ASN A 41 -5.03 -11.30 27.10
CA ASN A 41 -4.04 -11.73 26.09
C ASN A 41 -3.17 -12.91 26.56
N PRO A 42 -2.52 -12.87 27.75
CA PRO A 42 -1.76 -14.02 28.24
C PRO A 42 -2.61 -15.27 28.53
N ILE A 43 -3.87 -15.13 28.95
CA ILE A 43 -4.79 -16.27 29.08
C ILE A 43 -5.06 -16.89 27.71
N LEU A 44 -5.39 -16.07 26.71
CA LEU A 44 -5.63 -16.55 25.35
C LEU A 44 -4.40 -17.25 24.77
N ASN A 45 -3.20 -16.68 24.95
CA ASN A 45 -1.95 -17.31 24.49
C ASN A 45 -1.63 -18.62 25.21
N ALA A 46 -2.04 -18.77 26.47
CA ALA A 46 -1.87 -20.01 27.23
C ALA A 46 -2.87 -21.10 26.83
N LEU A 47 -4.11 -20.73 26.45
CA LEU A 47 -5.17 -21.66 26.06
C LEU A 47 -5.09 -22.06 24.58
N PHE A 48 -4.66 -21.13 23.72
CA PHE A 48 -4.53 -21.33 22.29
C PHE A 48 -3.04 -21.45 21.96
N ASP A 49 -2.54 -22.67 22.08
CA ASP A 49 -1.15 -23.06 21.83
C ASP A 49 -0.68 -22.55 20.46
N LYS A 50 0.10 -21.46 20.45
CA LYS A 50 0.80 -20.86 19.30
C LYS A 50 -0.01 -20.68 18.00
N ARG A 51 -1.34 -20.60 18.03
CA ARG A 51 -2.02 -19.95 16.91
C ARG A 51 -1.70 -18.47 17.06
N GLU A 52 -1.18 -17.87 15.99
CA GLU A 52 -0.82 -16.46 15.84
C GLU A 52 -2.04 -15.53 15.98
N PHE A 53 -2.82 -15.70 17.04
CA PHE A 53 -3.74 -14.69 17.55
C PHE A 53 -2.90 -13.66 18.30
N GLU A 54 -1.96 -13.05 17.58
CA GLU A 54 -1.47 -11.73 17.91
C GLU A 54 -2.62 -10.76 17.64
N ILE A 55 -3.60 -10.72 18.55
CA ILE A 55 -4.55 -9.62 18.65
C ILE A 55 -3.78 -8.41 19.22
N ASN A 56 -2.77 -7.96 18.47
CA ASN A 56 -2.06 -6.70 18.67
C ASN A 56 -2.91 -5.59 18.04
N LEU A 57 -4.16 -5.43 18.50
CA LEU A 57 -5.09 -4.38 18.04
C LEU A 57 -4.53 -2.97 18.29
N TRP A 58 -3.54 -2.84 19.18
CA TRP A 58 -2.92 -1.58 19.57
C TRP A 58 -1.51 -1.39 19.00
N ASP A 59 -0.90 -2.45 18.46
CA ASP A 59 0.51 -2.47 18.04
C ASP A 59 0.67 -3.01 16.62
N TYR A 60 -0.27 -2.68 15.72
CA TYR A 60 -0.10 -2.88 14.29
C TYR A 60 0.99 -1.93 13.77
N GLN A 61 2.23 -2.24 14.12
CA GLN A 61 3.41 -1.66 13.49
C GLN A 61 3.69 -2.49 12.25
N VAL A 62 3.64 -1.84 11.09
CA VAL A 62 4.11 -2.44 9.84
C VAL A 62 5.52 -2.94 10.11
N SER A 63 5.75 -4.25 9.96
CA SER A 63 7.08 -4.79 10.18
C SER A 63 8.05 -4.19 9.16
N SER A 64 9.32 -4.03 9.52
CA SER A 64 10.34 -3.53 8.58
C SER A 64 10.45 -4.40 7.31
N GLU A 65 10.02 -5.65 7.37
CA GLU A 65 9.94 -6.54 6.20
C GLU A 65 8.75 -6.21 5.30
N GLN A 66 7.57 -5.95 5.87
CA GLN A 66 6.39 -5.52 5.12
C GLN A 66 6.62 -4.16 4.44
N GLU A 67 7.30 -3.23 5.12
CA GLU A 67 7.67 -1.94 4.54
C GLU A 67 8.59 -2.11 3.31
N ARG A 68 9.62 -2.98 3.42
CA ARG A 68 10.52 -3.29 2.29
C ARG A 68 9.77 -3.92 1.13
N GLU A 69 8.89 -4.88 1.39
CA GLU A 69 8.08 -5.53 0.36
C GLU A 69 7.18 -4.51 -0.38
N ILE A 70 6.54 -3.61 0.36
CA ILE A 70 5.71 -2.54 -0.21
C ILE A 70 6.54 -1.63 -1.10
N LEU A 71 7.73 -1.22 -0.66
CA LEU A 71 8.65 -0.37 -1.42
C LEU A 71 9.14 -1.06 -2.70
N GLU A 72 9.53 -2.33 -2.64
CA GLU A 72 9.93 -3.10 -3.82
C GLU A 72 8.79 -3.25 -4.82
N LYS A 73 7.59 -3.56 -4.35
CA LYS A 73 6.39 -3.67 -5.19
C LYS A 73 6.06 -2.33 -5.84
N GLY A 74 6.15 -1.23 -5.10
CA GLY A 74 5.99 0.13 -5.62
C GLY A 74 7.01 0.47 -6.72
N ASN A 75 8.28 0.17 -6.50
CA ASN A 75 9.35 0.36 -7.49
C ASN A 75 9.17 -0.49 -8.75
N ARG A 76 8.62 -1.71 -8.61
CA ARG A 76 8.30 -2.57 -9.76
C ARG A 76 7.14 -2.00 -10.58
N ILE A 77 6.08 -1.55 -9.91
CA ILE A 77 4.94 -0.91 -10.57
C ILE A 77 5.39 0.36 -11.31
N ASN A 78 6.19 1.21 -10.68
CA ASN A 78 6.67 2.45 -11.31
C ASN A 78 7.47 2.17 -12.59
N ARG A 79 8.35 1.16 -12.57
CA ARG A 79 9.10 0.72 -13.77
C ARG A 79 8.17 0.18 -14.86
N GLN A 80 7.16 -0.59 -14.48
CA GLN A 80 6.19 -1.12 -15.45
C GLN A 80 5.36 0.00 -16.09
N ILE A 81 4.95 0.99 -15.31
CA ILE A 81 4.24 2.18 -15.81
C ILE A 81 5.13 2.91 -16.82
N ALA A 82 6.37 3.25 -16.46
CA ALA A 82 7.28 3.98 -17.35
C ALA A 82 7.45 3.29 -18.72
N ILE A 83 7.72 1.98 -18.74
CA ILE A 83 7.89 1.21 -19.99
C ILE A 83 6.59 1.17 -20.81
N SER A 84 5.45 0.95 -20.15
CA SER A 84 4.15 0.88 -20.82
C SER A 84 3.72 2.23 -21.40
N THR A 85 4.07 3.33 -20.73
CA THR A 85 3.74 4.69 -21.18
C THR A 85 4.53 5.05 -22.43
N GLU A 86 5.83 4.78 -22.48
CA GLU A 86 6.67 5.10 -23.64
C GLU A 86 6.20 4.34 -24.91
N THR A 87 6.01 3.03 -24.77
CA THR A 87 5.59 2.16 -25.89
C THR A 87 4.17 2.52 -26.34
N GLY A 88 3.24 2.70 -25.38
CA GLY A 88 1.86 3.03 -25.68
C GLY A 88 1.69 4.42 -26.32
N ILE A 89 2.50 5.42 -25.93
CA ILE A 89 2.50 6.74 -26.56
C ILE A 89 3.01 6.63 -28.00
N LYS A 90 4.15 5.93 -28.21
CA LYS A 90 4.75 5.75 -29.53
C LYS A 90 3.76 5.08 -30.50
N GLU A 91 3.23 3.92 -30.16
CA GLU A 91 2.32 3.15 -31.03
C GLU A 91 1.05 3.92 -31.35
N LYS A 92 0.46 4.59 -30.35
CA LYS A 92 -0.76 5.39 -30.54
C LYS A 92 -0.51 6.57 -31.48
N MET A 93 0.64 7.22 -31.35
CA MET A 93 1.01 8.37 -32.19
C MET A 93 1.31 7.94 -33.63
N GLU A 94 2.09 6.87 -33.84
CA GLU A 94 2.34 6.30 -35.16
C GLU A 94 1.03 5.89 -35.85
N GLY A 95 0.12 5.22 -35.13
CA GLY A 95 -1.17 4.81 -35.65
C GLY A 95 -2.07 5.98 -36.07
N GLN A 96 -2.15 7.03 -35.24
CA GLN A 96 -2.94 8.22 -35.55
C GLN A 96 -2.41 8.97 -36.77
N VAL A 97 -1.08 9.14 -36.85
CA VAL A 97 -0.43 9.82 -37.99
C VAL A 97 -0.65 9.02 -39.28
N SER A 98 -0.46 7.69 -39.26
CA SER A 98 -0.75 6.86 -40.43
C SER A 98 -2.22 6.95 -40.85
N ALA A 99 -3.17 6.93 -39.89
CA ALA A 99 -4.59 7.04 -40.19
C ALA A 99 -4.94 8.37 -40.87
N VAL A 100 -4.39 9.49 -40.39
CA VAL A 100 -4.60 10.80 -41.01
C VAL A 100 -3.97 10.87 -42.40
N ALA A 101 -2.76 10.36 -42.56
CA ALA A 101 -2.05 10.39 -43.85
C ALA A 101 -2.71 9.50 -44.92
N MET A 102 -3.34 8.40 -44.52
CA MET A 102 -4.13 7.53 -45.41
C MET A 102 -5.41 8.20 -45.95
N LEU A 103 -5.89 9.29 -45.33
CA LEU A 103 -7.07 10.03 -45.84
C LEU A 103 -6.73 10.95 -47.02
N VAL A 104 -5.44 11.16 -47.31
CA VAL A 104 -5.01 12.01 -48.42
C VAL A 104 -5.26 11.26 -49.74
N PRO A 105 -6.03 11.84 -50.69
CA PRO A 105 -6.28 11.19 -51.97
C PRO A 105 -5.00 10.85 -52.73
N GLY A 106 -4.93 9.65 -53.30
CA GLY A 106 -3.75 9.14 -54.01
C GLY A 106 -2.68 8.51 -53.11
N VAL A 107 -2.93 8.37 -51.80
CA VAL A 107 -2.06 7.63 -50.87
C VAL A 107 -2.54 6.18 -50.72
N LYS A 108 -1.66 5.23 -51.05
CA LYS A 108 -1.92 3.79 -51.00
C LYS A 108 -1.52 3.16 -49.67
N GLU A 109 -0.39 3.58 -49.12
CA GLU A 109 0.17 3.01 -47.87
C GLU A 109 1.03 4.06 -47.16
N VAL A 110 0.96 4.11 -45.83
CA VAL A 110 1.81 4.97 -45.00
C VAL A 110 2.42 4.16 -43.86
N LYS A 111 3.74 4.19 -43.77
CA LYS A 111 4.49 3.69 -42.60
C LYS A 111 5.02 4.88 -41.81
N THR A 112 4.71 4.89 -40.52
CA THR A 112 5.12 5.94 -39.59
C THR A 112 6.08 5.36 -38.56
N SER A 113 7.15 6.09 -38.24
CA SER A 113 8.09 5.75 -37.18
C SER A 113 8.36 6.97 -36.32
N ALA A 114 8.05 6.90 -35.03
CA ALA A 114 8.24 7.96 -34.05
C ALA A 114 9.42 7.65 -33.11
N THR A 115 10.20 8.68 -32.80
CA THR A 115 11.23 8.67 -31.75
C THR A 115 10.76 9.59 -30.63
N ILE A 116 10.52 9.02 -29.45
CA ILE A 116 10.08 9.72 -28.24
C ILE A 116 11.31 9.90 -27.32
N ASN A 117 11.38 10.99 -26.57
CA ASN A 117 12.41 11.21 -25.56
C ASN A 117 11.97 10.66 -24.19
N ASP A 118 12.89 10.63 -23.21
CA ASP A 118 12.62 10.11 -21.86
C ASP A 118 11.52 10.88 -21.09
N GLU A 119 11.18 12.09 -21.53
CA GLU A 119 10.12 12.93 -20.97
C GLU A 119 8.76 12.73 -21.67
N GLY A 120 8.66 11.80 -22.64
CA GLY A 120 7.44 11.53 -23.41
C GLY A 120 7.17 12.52 -24.55
N GLY A 121 8.11 13.41 -24.86
CA GLY A 121 8.05 14.35 -25.97
C GLY A 121 8.51 13.74 -27.29
N LEU A 122 7.87 14.12 -28.40
CA LEU A 122 8.26 13.70 -29.75
C LEU A 122 9.58 14.38 -30.16
N ASN A 123 10.62 13.59 -30.40
CA ASN A 123 11.90 14.09 -30.90
C ASN A 123 11.96 14.06 -32.44
N LYS A 124 11.47 12.97 -33.06
CA LYS A 124 11.48 12.80 -34.51
C LYS A 124 10.30 11.96 -34.99
N LEU A 125 9.79 12.28 -36.17
CA LEU A 125 8.74 11.51 -36.85
C LEU A 125 9.12 11.32 -38.32
N ASP A 126 9.28 10.06 -38.74
CA ASP A 126 9.56 9.68 -40.12
C ASP A 126 8.30 9.07 -40.75
N LEU A 127 7.91 9.55 -41.93
CA LEU A 127 6.79 9.03 -42.71
C LEU A 127 7.29 8.54 -44.05
N ILE A 128 6.94 7.30 -44.40
CA ILE A 128 7.20 6.70 -45.71
C ILE A 128 5.84 6.48 -46.37
N VAL A 129 5.59 7.23 -47.43
CA VAL A 129 4.31 7.23 -48.16
C VAL A 129 4.50 6.53 -49.50
N ARG A 130 3.61 5.57 -49.80
CA ARG A 130 3.47 4.98 -51.13
C ARG A 130 2.19 5.55 -51.76
N LEU A 131 2.32 6.07 -52.98
CA LEU A 131 1.19 6.60 -53.75
C LEU A 131 0.47 5.48 -54.50
N GLU A 132 -0.79 5.72 -54.85
CA GLU A 132 -1.53 4.89 -55.81
C GLU A 132 -0.94 5.09 -57.21
N GLU A 133 -0.72 4.01 -57.95
CA GLU A 133 -0.38 4.11 -59.38
C GLU A 133 -1.63 4.57 -60.13
N SER A 134 -1.50 5.66 -60.88
CA SER A 134 -2.56 6.23 -61.73
C SER A 134 -2.93 5.34 -62.90
#